data_AF-A0AAI9TUJ3-F1
#
_entry.id   AF-A0AAI9TUJ3-F1
#
_cell.length_a   1.000
_cell.length_b   1.000
_cell.length_c   1.000
_cell.angle_alpha   90.00
_cell.angle_beta   90.00
_cell.angle_gamma   90.00
#
_symmetry.space_group_name_H-M   'P 1'
#
loop_
_entity.id
_entity.type
_entity.pdbx_description
1 polymer ?
#
loop_
_entity_poly.entity_id
_entity_poly.type
_entity_poly.pdbx_seq_one_letter_code
_entity_poly.pdbx_strand_id
1 'polypeptide(L)'
;MQERTTSMIIRILANGTGTYVATVSKLTTGLFNSGDIDENGQYWISTGGADFYQYNFAPGTTNYGGLVTSGKLTGTGGYTIGDWTVVPGVGGGDLWSVGVSNQVAYLLRWSRTTHAFTVVRNLGNLTGATGTTVPFWGASYATTDGYLFAVENGSGQIWRIAVDGSSNPLRLKDAPVSSRNDGARCLDSGAIVVSG
;
A
#
# COMPACT_ATOMS: atom_id res chain seq x y z
N MET A 1 17.85 -11.59 25.76
CA MET A 1 18.40 -10.49 24.94
C MET A 1 17.44 -10.29 23.79
N GLN A 2 16.77 -9.14 23.71
CA GLN A 2 15.78 -8.85 22.68
C GLN A 2 16.51 -8.49 21.39
N GLU A 3 16.39 -9.32 20.35
CA GLU A 3 16.89 -8.99 19.01
C GLU A 3 16.30 -7.65 18.57
N ARG A 4 17.15 -6.75 18.06
CA ARG A 4 16.78 -5.38 17.73
C ARG A 4 15.79 -5.37 16.55
N THR A 5 14.51 -5.12 16.84
CA THR A 5 13.42 -4.90 15.89
C THR A 5 13.44 -3.49 15.29
N THR A 6 14.61 -3.02 14.87
CA THR A 6 14.80 -1.65 14.37
C THR A 6 15.02 -1.66 12.86
N SER A 7 14.21 -0.90 12.14
CA SER A 7 14.38 -0.63 10.70
C SER A 7 14.78 0.83 10.49
N MET A 8 15.32 1.16 9.32
CA MET A 8 15.70 2.52 8.97
C MET A 8 14.80 3.06 7.87
N ILE A 9 14.47 4.35 7.94
CA ILE A 9 13.92 5.09 6.82
C ILE A 9 15.06 5.86 6.15
N ILE A 10 15.20 5.64 4.86
CA ILE A 10 16.17 6.29 4.00
C ILE A 10 15.40 7.09 2.96
N ARG A 11 15.78 8.34 2.75
CA ARG A 11 15.32 9.16 1.64
C ARG A 11 16.33 9.10 0.50
N ILE A 12 15.86 8.74 -0.69
CA ILE A 12 16.66 8.83 -1.92
C ILE A 12 16.38 10.19 -2.56
N LEU A 13 17.43 10.96 -2.79
CA LEU A 13 17.36 12.28 -3.42
C LEU A 13 17.31 12.17 -4.94
N ALA A 14 16.93 13.26 -5.62
CA ALA A 14 16.84 13.31 -7.08
C ALA A 14 18.17 12.98 -7.80
N ASN A 15 19.30 13.17 -7.13
CA ASN A 15 20.63 12.79 -7.64
C ASN A 15 21.01 11.33 -7.33
N GLY A 16 20.07 10.50 -6.84
CA GLY A 16 20.29 9.11 -6.44
C GLY A 16 20.96 8.90 -5.09
N THR A 17 21.35 9.97 -4.38
CA THR A 17 22.00 9.85 -3.06
C THR A 17 20.99 9.47 -1.98
N GLY A 18 21.31 8.45 -1.18
CA GLY A 18 20.54 8.07 0.00
C GLY A 18 20.94 8.87 1.24
N THR A 19 19.96 9.27 2.04
CA THR A 19 20.15 9.92 3.34
C THR A 19 19.34 9.22 4.40
N TYR A 20 19.95 8.92 5.55
CA TYR A 20 19.22 8.40 6.70
C TYR A 20 18.29 9.50 7.25
N VAL A 21 17.05 9.12 7.54
CA VAL A 21 16.03 10.05 8.06
C VAL A 21 15.62 9.67 9.48
N ALA A 22 15.27 8.42 9.72
CA ALA A 22 14.74 7.97 11.00
C ALA A 22 14.99 6.47 11.24
N THR A 23 14.94 6.08 12.52
CA THR A 23 14.85 4.68 12.93
C THR A 23 13.40 4.39 13.31
N VAL A 24 12.90 3.25 12.87
CA VAL A 24 11.57 2.73 13.20
C VAL A 24 11.73 1.63 14.22
N SER A 25 11.18 1.85 15.41
CA SER A 25 11.04 0.82 16.44
C SER A 25 9.77 0.03 16.15
N LYS A 26 9.91 -1.21 15.67
CA LYS A 26 8.75 -1.98 15.24
C LYS A 26 7.88 -2.45 16.42
N LEU A 27 6.56 -2.42 16.21
CA LEU A 27 5.49 -2.84 17.11
C LEU A 27 5.21 -4.33 16.89
N THR A 28 5.44 -4.81 15.67
CA THR A 28 5.29 -6.22 15.27
C THR A 28 6.55 -6.73 14.56
N THR A 29 6.73 -8.04 14.56
CA THR A 29 7.80 -8.71 13.78
C THR A 29 7.37 -8.87 12.32
N GLY A 30 8.33 -8.95 11.41
CA GLY A 30 8.08 -9.11 9.97
C GLY A 30 8.75 -8.01 9.15
N LEU A 31 8.59 -8.08 7.82
CA LEU A 31 9.09 -7.06 6.90
C LEU A 31 8.02 -5.98 6.68
N PHE A 32 8.46 -4.74 6.48
CA PHE A 32 7.58 -3.76 5.86
C PHE A 32 7.30 -4.22 4.43
N ASN A 33 6.03 -4.28 4.04
CA ASN A 33 5.59 -4.66 2.70
C ASN A 33 4.73 -3.57 2.05
N SER A 34 4.60 -2.43 2.71
CA SER A 34 3.76 -1.34 2.24
C SER A 34 4.27 -0.01 2.74
N GLY A 35 4.26 0.98 1.85
CA GLY A 35 4.73 2.33 2.12
C GLY A 35 4.23 3.33 1.10
N ASP A 36 3.50 4.37 1.53
CA ASP A 36 3.13 5.46 0.62
C ASP A 36 3.08 6.81 1.35
N ILE A 37 3.25 7.89 0.59
CA ILE A 37 3.20 9.26 1.09
C ILE A 37 1.93 9.96 0.62
N ASP A 38 1.26 10.66 1.52
CA ASP A 38 0.04 11.38 1.20
C ASP A 38 0.30 12.82 0.74
N GLU A 39 -0.77 13.50 0.33
CA GLU A 39 -0.79 14.88 -0.14
C GLU A 39 -0.25 15.90 0.87
N ASN A 40 -0.23 15.56 2.16
CA ASN A 40 0.27 16.41 3.24
C ASN A 40 1.72 16.05 3.63
N GLY A 41 2.40 15.24 2.82
CA GLY A 41 3.75 14.77 3.11
C GLY A 41 3.81 13.82 4.31
N GLN A 42 2.71 13.15 4.68
CA GLN A 42 2.72 12.13 5.72
C GLN A 42 3.02 10.78 5.09
N TYR A 43 4.05 10.11 5.59
CA TYR A 43 4.49 8.80 5.12
C TYR A 43 3.90 7.70 6.00
N TRP A 44 3.23 6.75 5.36
CA TRP A 44 2.49 5.67 5.99
C TRP A 44 3.12 4.32 5.63
N ILE A 45 3.61 3.58 6.63
CA ILE A 45 4.22 2.25 6.44
C ILE A 45 3.58 1.20 7.33
N SER A 46 3.59 -0.06 6.87
CA SER A 46 2.93 -1.19 7.56
C SER A 46 3.70 -2.50 7.43
N THR A 47 3.62 -3.34 8.47
CA THR A 47 4.13 -4.70 8.51
C THR A 47 3.03 -5.72 8.22
N GLY A 48 2.80 -6.05 6.96
CA GLY A 48 1.88 -7.11 6.53
C GLY A 48 0.43 -6.90 6.97
N GLY A 49 0.02 -5.65 7.20
CA GLY A 49 -1.30 -5.35 7.75
C GLY A 49 -1.42 -5.58 9.27
N ALA A 50 -0.31 -5.68 10.02
CA ALA A 50 -0.31 -5.87 11.47
C ALA A 50 -0.18 -4.56 12.28
N ASP A 51 0.54 -3.57 11.74
CA ASP A 51 0.78 -2.27 12.35
C ASP A 51 0.84 -1.14 11.31
N PHE A 52 0.79 0.10 11.79
CA PHE A 52 1.04 1.27 10.97
C PHE A 52 1.94 2.26 11.70
N TYR A 53 2.65 3.07 10.90
CA TYR A 53 3.43 4.20 11.35
C TYR A 53 3.18 5.37 10.43
N GLN A 54 3.01 6.55 11.02
CA GLN A 54 2.91 7.82 10.33
C GLN A 54 4.16 8.65 10.64
N TYR A 55 4.91 9.03 9.61
CA TYR A 55 6.06 9.93 9.73
C TYR A 55 5.80 11.23 8.98
N ASN A 56 6.22 12.35 9.57
CA ASN A 56 6.09 13.65 8.93
C ASN A 56 7.28 13.90 7.98
N PHE A 57 7.03 13.86 6.68
CA PHE A 57 7.97 14.24 5.63
C PHE A 57 7.52 15.47 4.83
N ALA A 58 6.61 16.28 5.39
CA ALA A 58 6.26 17.57 4.81
C ALA A 58 7.52 18.48 4.77
N PRO A 59 7.99 18.91 3.58
CA PRO A 59 9.21 19.71 3.46
C PRO A 59 9.15 21.01 4.26
N GLY A 60 10.28 21.39 4.89
CA GLY A 60 10.40 22.64 5.63
C GLY A 60 9.75 22.65 7.02
N THR A 61 9.09 21.57 7.44
CA THR A 61 8.56 21.45 8.80
C THR A 61 9.67 21.21 9.83
N THR A 62 9.51 21.77 11.03
CA THR A 62 10.49 21.62 12.12
C THR A 62 10.63 20.19 12.63
N ASN A 63 9.62 19.35 12.41
CA ASN A 63 9.60 17.93 12.76
C ASN A 63 9.69 17.02 11.51
N TYR A 64 10.39 17.46 10.46
CA TYR A 64 10.69 16.59 9.32
C TYR A 64 11.46 15.36 9.80
N GLY A 65 11.00 14.16 9.45
CA GLY A 65 11.60 12.93 9.95
C GLY A 65 10.92 12.35 11.18
N GLY A 66 10.08 13.14 11.86
CA GLY A 66 9.49 12.76 13.13
C GLY A 66 8.34 11.76 12.99
N LEU A 67 8.29 10.79 13.91
CA LEU A 67 7.12 9.94 14.10
C LEU A 67 5.96 10.81 14.60
N VAL A 68 4.83 10.78 13.88
CA VAL A 68 3.60 11.47 14.26
C VAL A 68 2.75 10.57 15.15
N THR A 69 2.51 9.33 14.71
CA THR A 69 1.79 8.32 15.48
C THR A 69 2.07 6.92 14.95
N SER A 70 1.77 5.89 15.74
CA SER A 70 1.80 4.49 15.32
C SER A 70 0.82 3.66 16.12
N GLY A 71 0.46 2.49 15.60
CA GLY A 71 -0.46 1.60 16.29
C GLY A 71 -0.58 0.24 15.60
N LYS A 72 -1.29 -0.68 16.26
CA LYS A 72 -1.70 -1.93 15.63
C LYS A 72 -2.90 -1.68 14.72
N LEU A 73 -2.93 -2.37 13.59
CA LEU A 73 -4.05 -2.30 12.66
C LEU A 73 -5.25 -3.08 13.19
N THR A 74 -6.44 -2.56 12.90
CA THR A 74 -7.73 -3.17 13.26
C THR A 74 -8.62 -3.29 12.03
N GLY A 75 -9.68 -4.10 12.11
CA GLY A 75 -10.60 -4.30 10.99
C GLY A 75 -10.03 -5.12 9.83
N THR A 76 -8.89 -5.80 10.03
CA THR A 76 -8.18 -6.58 8.99
C THR A 76 -8.92 -7.83 8.55
N GLY A 77 -9.98 -8.25 9.25
CA GLY A 77 -10.84 -9.37 8.88
C GLY A 77 -10.16 -10.73 8.68
N GLY A 78 -8.90 -10.87 9.12
CA GLY A 78 -8.07 -12.05 8.85
C GLY A 78 -7.62 -12.20 7.40
N TYR A 79 -7.78 -11.17 6.56
CA TYR A 79 -7.30 -11.17 5.18
C TYR A 79 -5.76 -11.12 5.16
N THR A 80 -5.16 -11.79 4.18
CA THR A 80 -3.77 -11.52 3.79
C THR A 80 -3.75 -10.14 3.14
N ILE A 81 -3.18 -9.15 3.82
CA ILE A 81 -3.11 -7.77 3.35
C ILE A 81 -1.90 -7.62 2.43
N GLY A 82 -2.13 -7.15 1.20
CA GLY A 82 -1.05 -6.83 0.26
C GLY A 82 -0.40 -5.48 0.55
N ASP A 83 0.30 -4.96 -0.44
CA ASP A 83 0.72 -3.56 -0.47
C ASP A 83 -0.50 -2.62 -0.47
N TRP A 84 -0.28 -1.36 -0.10
CA TRP A 84 -1.28 -0.31 -0.08
C TRP A 84 -0.84 0.95 -0.83
N THR A 85 -1.79 1.78 -1.23
CA THR A 85 -1.50 3.06 -1.87
C THR A 85 -2.53 4.10 -1.48
N VAL A 86 -2.09 5.33 -1.25
CA VAL A 86 -2.96 6.50 -1.10
C VAL A 86 -3.71 6.74 -2.42
N VAL A 87 -5.04 6.71 -2.38
CA VAL A 87 -5.88 6.99 -3.56
C VAL A 87 -6.56 8.35 -3.36
N PRO A 88 -6.13 9.41 -4.07
CA PRO A 88 -6.74 10.73 -3.98
C PRO A 88 -8.10 10.80 -4.70
N GLY A 89 -8.76 11.96 -4.66
CA GLY A 89 -10.06 12.17 -5.30
C GLY A 89 -11.14 11.29 -4.66
N VAL A 90 -11.73 10.39 -5.46
CA VAL A 90 -12.79 9.47 -5.00
C VAL A 90 -12.35 8.53 -3.88
N GLY A 91 -11.05 8.25 -3.75
CA GLY A 91 -10.50 7.45 -2.65
C GLY A 91 -10.39 8.22 -1.33
N GLY A 92 -10.70 9.52 -1.30
CA GLY A 92 -10.63 10.38 -0.12
C GLY A 92 -9.20 10.61 0.40
N GLY A 93 -8.19 10.22 -0.38
CA GLY A 93 -6.79 10.17 0.03
C GLY A 93 -6.47 9.03 1.00
N ASP A 94 -7.42 8.16 1.34
CA ASP A 94 -7.13 7.01 2.19
C ASP A 94 -6.25 5.97 1.49
N LEU A 95 -5.70 5.03 2.26
CA LEU A 95 -4.91 3.94 1.71
C LEU A 95 -5.81 2.78 1.29
N TRP A 96 -5.57 2.23 0.11
CA TRP A 96 -6.31 1.13 -0.47
C TRP A 96 -5.37 -0.03 -0.77
N SER A 97 -5.84 -1.25 -0.52
CA SER A 97 -5.08 -2.49 -0.70
C SER A 97 -5.97 -3.56 -1.33
N VAL A 98 -5.35 -4.52 -2.01
CA VAL A 98 -6.01 -5.77 -2.37
C VAL A 98 -5.63 -6.84 -1.34
N GLY A 99 -6.60 -7.20 -0.50
CA GLY A 99 -6.47 -8.30 0.44
C GLY A 99 -6.98 -9.62 -0.13
N VAL A 100 -6.57 -10.74 0.46
CA VAL A 100 -6.98 -12.07 -0.01
C VAL A 100 -7.52 -12.92 1.15
N SER A 101 -8.61 -13.64 0.89
CA SER A 101 -9.11 -14.72 1.73
C SER A 101 -9.61 -15.86 0.86
N ASN A 102 -9.14 -17.09 1.13
CA ASN A 102 -9.50 -18.30 0.36
C ASN A 102 -9.33 -18.13 -1.17
N GLN A 103 -8.19 -17.61 -1.63
CA GLN A 103 -7.89 -17.26 -3.03
C GLN A 103 -8.79 -16.16 -3.66
N VAL A 104 -9.77 -15.62 -2.93
CA VAL A 104 -10.62 -14.54 -3.40
C VAL A 104 -9.99 -13.20 -3.01
N ALA A 105 -9.89 -12.30 -3.99
CA ALA A 105 -9.40 -10.95 -3.79
C ALA A 105 -10.53 -10.02 -3.29
N TYR A 106 -10.17 -9.11 -2.38
CA TYR A 106 -11.06 -8.11 -1.80
C TYR A 106 -10.40 -6.75 -1.88
N LEU A 107 -11.16 -5.75 -2.27
CA LEU A 107 -10.75 -4.36 -2.15
C LEU A 107 -10.94 -3.92 -0.70
N LEU A 108 -9.84 -3.52 -0.06
CA LEU A 108 -9.80 -3.06 1.31
C LEU A 108 -9.43 -1.57 1.34
N ARG A 109 -10.08 -0.82 2.24
CA ARG A 109 -9.76 0.59 2.53
C ARG A 109 -9.28 0.70 3.96
N TRP A 110 -8.13 1.31 4.16
CA TRP A 110 -7.63 1.72 5.46
C TRP A 110 -7.82 3.23 5.64
N SER A 111 -8.63 3.63 6.61
CA SER A 111 -8.84 5.05 6.89
C SER A 111 -7.66 5.63 7.66
N ARG A 112 -7.08 6.71 7.13
CA ARG A 112 -6.05 7.49 7.85
C ARG A 112 -6.62 8.23 9.07
N THR A 113 -7.94 8.41 9.13
CA THR A 113 -8.60 9.10 10.26
C THR A 113 -8.91 8.14 11.40
N THR A 114 -9.47 6.96 11.10
CA THR A 114 -9.87 6.00 12.14
C THR A 114 -8.84 4.91 12.38
N HIS A 115 -7.79 4.83 11.55
CA HIS A 115 -6.74 3.81 11.57
C HIS A 115 -7.27 2.37 11.50
N ALA A 116 -8.37 2.15 10.78
CA ALA A 116 -9.04 0.87 10.66
C ALA A 116 -9.25 0.47 9.20
N PHE A 117 -9.11 -0.84 8.93
CA PHE A 117 -9.50 -1.44 7.67
C PHE A 117 -11.01 -1.66 7.59
N THR A 118 -11.52 -1.52 6.37
CA THR A 118 -12.87 -1.92 5.98
C THR A 118 -12.79 -2.73 4.69
N VAL A 119 -13.58 -3.80 4.60
CA VAL A 119 -13.77 -4.54 3.36
C VAL A 119 -14.79 -3.79 2.52
N VAL A 120 -14.37 -3.27 1.39
CA VAL A 120 -15.22 -2.43 0.54
C VAL A 120 -15.94 -3.28 -0.50
N ARG A 121 -15.24 -4.24 -1.12
CA ARG A 121 -15.80 -5.03 -2.22
C ARG A 121 -15.10 -6.38 -2.40
N ASN A 122 -15.89 -7.41 -2.70
CA ASN A 122 -15.37 -8.68 -3.21
C ASN A 122 -15.05 -8.54 -4.72
N LEU A 123 -13.81 -8.83 -5.10
CA LEU A 123 -13.33 -8.72 -6.48
C LEU A 123 -13.30 -10.08 -7.21
N GLY A 124 -13.63 -11.17 -6.52
CA GLY A 124 -13.56 -12.53 -7.05
C GLY A 124 -12.14 -13.10 -7.09
N ASN A 125 -12.00 -14.25 -7.75
CA ASN A 125 -10.70 -14.89 -7.96
C ASN A 125 -10.01 -14.28 -9.18
N LEU A 126 -9.38 -13.10 -9.00
CA LEU A 126 -8.74 -12.36 -10.08
C LEU A 126 -7.60 -13.15 -10.74
N THR A 127 -6.79 -13.88 -9.95
CA THR A 127 -5.65 -14.63 -10.50
C THR A 127 -6.05 -15.96 -11.15
N GLY A 128 -7.24 -16.46 -10.85
CA GLY A 128 -7.65 -17.82 -11.21
C GLY A 128 -6.96 -18.90 -10.39
N ALA A 129 -6.36 -18.56 -9.24
CA ALA A 129 -5.66 -19.53 -8.40
C ALA A 129 -6.64 -20.57 -7.82
N THR A 130 -6.32 -21.86 -7.97
CA THR A 130 -7.14 -22.98 -7.48
C THR A 130 -6.43 -23.87 -6.46
N GLY A 131 -5.19 -23.52 -6.09
CA GLY A 131 -4.34 -24.27 -5.17
C GLY A 131 -4.37 -23.73 -3.74
N THR A 132 -3.48 -24.25 -2.89
CA THR A 132 -3.36 -23.82 -1.49
C THR A 132 -2.52 -22.55 -1.33
N THR A 133 -1.73 -22.17 -2.33
CA THR A 133 -0.95 -20.93 -2.31
C THR A 133 -1.89 -19.74 -2.40
N VAL A 134 -1.91 -18.93 -1.35
CA VAL A 134 -2.69 -17.69 -1.30
C VAL A 134 -1.99 -16.63 -2.18
N PRO A 135 -2.68 -16.04 -3.18
CA PRO A 135 -2.15 -14.92 -3.95
C PRO A 135 -1.70 -13.77 -3.06
N PHE A 136 -0.64 -13.09 -3.45
CA PHE A 136 -0.12 -11.94 -2.71
C PHE A 136 0.09 -10.74 -3.63
N TRP A 137 -0.59 -9.64 -3.32
CA TRP A 137 -0.54 -8.40 -4.08
C TRP A 137 0.58 -7.53 -3.52
N GLY A 138 1.80 -7.73 -4.02
CA GLY A 138 3.00 -7.13 -3.42
C GLY A 138 3.33 -5.74 -3.90
N ALA A 139 2.63 -5.20 -4.90
CA ALA A 139 2.79 -3.80 -5.28
C ALA A 139 1.47 -3.19 -5.69
N SER A 140 1.28 -1.93 -5.31
CA SER A 140 0.13 -1.12 -5.70
C SER A 140 0.50 0.30 -6.10
N TYR A 141 -0.31 0.88 -6.98
CA TYR A 141 -0.17 2.24 -7.49
C TYR A 141 -1.54 2.86 -7.63
N ALA A 142 -1.61 4.20 -7.64
CA ALA A 142 -2.87 4.91 -7.78
C ALA A 142 -2.76 6.08 -8.75
N THR A 143 -3.89 6.40 -9.38
CA THR A 143 -4.08 7.58 -10.21
C THR A 143 -5.14 8.49 -9.60
N THR A 144 -5.14 9.77 -10.00
CA THR A 144 -6.02 10.80 -9.41
C THR A 144 -7.50 10.66 -9.73
N ASP A 145 -7.82 9.93 -10.80
CA ASP A 145 -9.17 9.55 -11.19
C ASP A 145 -9.73 8.35 -10.38
N GLY A 146 -8.98 7.82 -9.41
CA GLY A 146 -9.51 6.83 -8.47
C GLY A 146 -9.27 5.38 -8.84
N TYR A 147 -8.34 5.10 -9.75
CA TYR A 147 -7.95 3.73 -10.02
C TYR A 147 -6.79 3.31 -9.12
N LEU A 148 -6.95 2.11 -8.54
CA LEU A 148 -5.87 1.34 -7.95
C LEU A 148 -5.36 0.35 -9.00
N PHE A 149 -4.05 0.28 -9.17
CA PHE A 149 -3.36 -0.71 -9.99
C PHE A 149 -2.64 -1.66 -9.04
N ALA A 150 -2.96 -2.95 -9.07
CA ALA A 150 -2.38 -3.94 -8.17
C ALA A 150 -1.63 -5.01 -8.97
N VAL A 151 -0.43 -5.38 -8.52
CA VAL A 151 0.42 -6.39 -9.13
C VAL A 151 0.49 -7.61 -8.22
N GLU A 152 0.10 -8.76 -8.72
CA GLU A 152 0.17 -10.02 -7.98
C GLU A 152 1.51 -10.74 -8.21
N ASN A 153 2.15 -11.17 -7.14
CA ASN A 153 3.54 -11.60 -7.13
C ASN A 153 3.77 -12.92 -7.84
N GLY A 154 2.90 -13.91 -7.62
CA GLY A 154 3.08 -15.27 -8.12
C GLY A 154 2.79 -15.40 -9.62
N SER A 155 1.84 -14.64 -10.13
CA SER A 155 1.39 -14.69 -11.52
C SER A 155 1.89 -13.52 -12.37
N GLY A 156 2.33 -12.43 -11.75
CA GLY A 156 2.70 -11.20 -12.45
C GLY A 156 1.50 -10.41 -12.99
N GLN A 157 0.27 -10.86 -12.74
CA GLN A 157 -0.92 -10.18 -13.28
C GLN A 157 -1.06 -8.78 -12.69
N ILE A 158 -1.35 -7.82 -13.57
CA ILE A 158 -1.65 -6.45 -13.19
C ILE A 158 -3.14 -6.19 -13.39
N TRP A 159 -3.79 -5.63 -12.38
CA TRP A 159 -5.22 -5.33 -12.40
C TRP A 159 -5.48 -3.86 -12.09
N ARG A 160 -6.28 -3.20 -12.94
CA ARG A 160 -6.83 -1.86 -12.70
C ARG A 160 -8.20 -1.99 -12.04
N ILE A 161 -8.40 -1.32 -10.91
CA ILE A 161 -9.60 -1.44 -10.07
C ILE A 161 -10.09 -0.02 -9.74
N ALA A 162 -11.30 0.33 -10.15
CA ALA A 162 -11.94 1.58 -9.73
C ALA A 162 -12.34 1.49 -8.25
N VAL A 163 -11.82 2.34 -7.37
CA VAL A 163 -12.08 2.19 -5.92
C VAL A 163 -13.52 2.52 -5.54
N ASP A 164 -14.18 3.37 -6.31
CA ASP A 164 -15.60 3.74 -6.19
C ASP A 164 -16.55 2.71 -6.84
N GLY A 165 -15.99 1.76 -7.57
CA GLY A 165 -16.74 0.75 -8.30
C GLY A 165 -17.47 1.22 -9.55
N SER A 166 -17.09 2.38 -10.10
CA SER A 166 -17.59 2.89 -11.38
C SER A 166 -17.33 1.96 -12.58
N SER A 167 -16.34 1.07 -12.48
CA SER A 167 -16.06 0.03 -13.48
C SER A 167 -15.71 -1.33 -12.88
N ASN A 168 -15.88 -2.37 -13.69
CA ASN A 168 -15.35 -3.70 -13.38
C ASN A 168 -13.82 -3.68 -13.34
N PRO A 169 -13.18 -4.54 -12.51
CA PRO A 169 -11.73 -4.76 -12.58
C PRO A 169 -11.29 -5.16 -13.98
N LEU A 170 -10.19 -4.58 -14.46
CA LEU A 170 -9.62 -4.84 -15.78
C LEU A 170 -8.22 -5.40 -15.64
N ARG A 171 -7.98 -6.60 -16.18
CA ARG A 171 -6.63 -7.14 -16.30
C ARG A 171 -5.86 -6.39 -17.39
N LEU A 172 -4.66 -5.96 -17.05
CA LEU A 172 -3.72 -5.31 -17.96
C LEU A 172 -2.68 -6.32 -18.44
N LYS A 173 -1.55 -5.85 -18.97
CA LYS A 173 -0.41 -6.72 -19.28
C LYS A 173 0.23 -7.25 -18.01
N ASP A 174 0.78 -8.46 -18.09
CA ASP A 174 1.49 -9.06 -16.98
C ASP A 174 2.90 -8.44 -16.83
N ALA A 175 3.33 -8.26 -15.59
CA ALA A 175 4.71 -7.97 -15.21
C ALA A 175 5.50 -9.29 -15.07
N PRO A 176 6.85 -9.23 -15.05
CA PRO A 176 7.65 -10.34 -14.57
C PRO A 176 7.23 -10.75 -13.14
N VAL A 177 7.08 -12.06 -12.94
CA VAL A 177 6.83 -12.66 -11.60
C VAL A 177 7.94 -12.24 -10.65
N SER A 178 7.57 -11.76 -9.47
CA SER A 178 8.51 -11.31 -8.45
C SER A 178 7.92 -11.45 -7.06
N SER A 179 8.72 -11.94 -6.11
CA SER A 179 8.41 -11.91 -4.67
C SER A 179 8.99 -10.67 -3.99
N ARG A 180 9.60 -9.75 -4.76
CA ARG A 180 10.31 -8.56 -4.32
C ARG A 180 9.95 -7.37 -5.19
N ASN A 181 8.67 -7.05 -5.19
CA ASN A 181 8.11 -5.82 -5.72
C ASN A 181 7.51 -5.05 -4.54
N ASP A 182 7.46 -3.74 -4.72
CA ASP A 182 6.77 -2.80 -3.84
C ASP A 182 6.26 -1.69 -4.76
N GLY A 183 5.18 -1.03 -4.35
CA GLY A 183 4.54 0.02 -5.13
C GLY A 183 4.36 1.27 -4.29
N ALA A 184 4.45 2.42 -4.95
CA ALA A 184 4.04 3.68 -4.37
C ALA A 184 3.51 4.55 -5.50
N ARG A 185 2.54 5.42 -5.21
CA ARG A 185 2.11 6.38 -6.22
C ARG A 185 3.22 7.40 -6.47
N CYS A 186 3.28 7.91 -7.68
CA CYS A 186 3.99 9.17 -7.91
C CYS A 186 3.11 10.29 -7.34
N LEU A 187 3.64 11.13 -6.45
CA LEU A 187 2.93 12.33 -5.97
C LEU A 187 2.50 13.24 -7.14
N ASP A 188 3.37 13.35 -8.15
CA ASP A 188 3.18 14.19 -9.34
C ASP A 188 2.47 13.47 -10.50
N SER A 189 2.08 12.20 -10.38
CA SER A 189 1.23 11.56 -11.41
C SER A 189 -0.18 12.15 -11.46
N GLY A 190 -0.50 13.13 -10.60
CA GLY A 190 -1.79 13.81 -10.58
C GLY A 190 -2.15 14.59 -11.86
N ALA A 191 -1.24 14.72 -12.81
CA ALA A 191 -1.52 15.25 -14.15
C ALA A 191 -1.86 14.17 -15.20
N ILE A 192 -1.77 12.88 -14.87
CA ILE A 192 -2.05 11.78 -15.81
C ILE A 192 -3.51 11.36 -15.67
N VAL A 193 -4.36 11.85 -16.58
CA VAL A 193 -5.71 11.33 -16.80
C VAL A 193 -5.59 10.13 -17.74
N VAL A 194 -5.92 8.93 -17.28
CA VAL A 194 -5.96 7.75 -18.15
C VAL A 194 -7.31 7.75 -18.86
N SER A 195 -7.35 8.19 -20.12
CA SER A 195 -8.56 8.05 -20.94
C SER A 195 -8.94 6.57 -21.05
N GLY A 196 -10.21 6.28 -20.72
CA GLY A 196 -10.78 4.93 -20.62
C GLY A 196 -10.63 4.06 -21.87
#